data_AF-A0A955F9K7-F1
#
_entry.id   AF-A0A955F9K7-F1
#
_cell.length_a   1.000
_cell.length_b   1.000
_cell.length_c   1.000
_cell.angle_alpha   90.00
_cell.angle_beta   90.00
_cell.angle_gamma   90.00
#
_symmetry.space_group_name_H-M   'P 1'
#
loop_
_entity.id
_entity.type
_entity.pdbx_description
1 polymer ?
#
loop_
_entity_poly.entity_id
_entity_poly.type
_entity_poly.pdbx_seq_one_letter_code
_entity_poly.pdbx_strand_id
1 'polypeptide(L)'
;ELLVAMAISSVVVASGIGAVTFFIDNLSLVSTRNNLSANLQAGLQKTAGVIRSSDNVLLYNLEPDNNAPTVKAGESANVPGPPSVPADDDYRYYWRSTSSQLVVSQPSRDASDAPIYTDSAKGDFTGPRDSIVWYIKDNTLYQRTVYSSQSASSTQTCGGTSTTGGCSSDIKLVENIQLVGGVPQFFVTYLDGAGVPIPATLPNGSSNYDSRKLTRAVKIDMRLEVIVGERKVVSHDTLTVSFRKGQIPGATVIGDTSGGVGKPPAPPYEMTGMYIGPGGLTMASLTNFTGSQLNVKGRISMSTFAQIGAGGAPTTLNVGNQACGTPPNWPTVCGTQPIAGPGSLGTTIYGRVCATGQTTGTAMYNTGLQLSCTSPPIELPTYDRVTFMNSMKTEKSGNNGSCDVVNFSPKTLGPDVLYNSSLVNNYLLCTMAITGNIYIKGSFVSAQPLTMYVSESVGTKRPLVVVEGGIYLSAFNRIIPNSYGTGVDFISFASSNANCLTTPACSDRTDQSYLYNSQGVAAITIDASTVTGSTFYAYYGRVNLGAFTTTGGVSGQSVFLNAASVYGP
;
A
#
# COMPACT_ATOMS: atom_id res chain seq x y z
N GLU A 1 -36.37 49.96 9.44
CA GLU A 1 -36.19 48.59 9.97
C GLU A 1 -36.18 47.54 8.86
N LEU A 2 -37.22 47.44 8.00
CA LEU A 2 -37.27 46.47 6.89
C LEU A 2 -36.04 46.56 5.94
N LEU A 3 -35.66 47.76 5.53
CA LEU A 3 -34.46 47.99 4.69
C LEU A 3 -33.16 47.50 5.37
N VAL A 4 -33.05 47.66 6.68
CA VAL A 4 -31.88 47.20 7.46
C VAL A 4 -31.88 45.68 7.56
N ALA A 5 -33.04 45.06 7.79
CA ALA A 5 -33.19 43.61 7.80
C ALA A 5 -32.86 42.97 6.44
N MET A 6 -33.28 43.58 5.33
CA MET A 6 -32.94 43.13 3.98
C MET A 6 -31.43 43.27 3.69
N ALA A 7 -30.82 44.39 4.09
CA ALA A 7 -29.39 44.60 3.94
C ALA A 7 -28.57 43.55 4.72
N ILE A 8 -28.90 43.31 5.99
CA ILE A 8 -28.23 42.29 6.82
C ILE A 8 -28.42 40.89 6.22
N SER A 9 -29.64 40.55 5.79
CA SER A 9 -29.93 39.24 5.19
C SER A 9 -29.12 39.01 3.91
N SER A 10 -28.97 40.03 3.07
CA SER A 10 -28.17 39.93 1.85
C SER A 10 -26.68 39.70 2.12
N VAL A 11 -26.12 40.34 3.15
CA VAL A 11 -24.72 40.16 3.56
C VAL A 11 -24.49 38.76 4.14
N VAL A 12 -25.41 38.27 4.96
CA VAL A 12 -25.34 36.92 5.54
C VAL A 12 -25.45 35.85 4.44
N VAL A 13 -26.35 36.01 3.48
CA VAL A 13 -26.48 35.07 2.35
C VAL A 13 -25.24 35.10 1.46
N ALA A 14 -24.71 36.28 1.12
CA ALA A 14 -23.49 36.40 0.32
C ALA A 14 -22.28 35.78 1.03
N SER A 15 -22.17 35.99 2.35
CA SER A 15 -21.11 35.42 3.19
C SER A 15 -21.27 33.90 3.32
N GLY A 16 -22.50 33.40 3.45
CA GLY A 16 -22.82 31.98 3.47
C GLY A 16 -22.45 31.28 2.16
N ILE A 17 -22.81 31.88 1.01
CA ILE A 17 -22.42 31.38 -0.31
C ILE A 17 -20.90 31.38 -0.44
N GLY A 18 -20.21 32.46 -0.07
CA GLY A 18 -18.75 32.56 -0.13
C GLY A 18 -18.03 31.53 0.74
N ALA A 19 -18.55 31.24 1.94
CA ALA A 19 -18.02 30.18 2.79
C ALA A 19 -18.22 28.79 2.16
N VAL A 20 -19.41 28.51 1.62
CA VAL A 20 -19.71 27.24 0.95
C VAL A 20 -18.82 27.02 -0.27
N THR A 21 -18.64 28.02 -1.14
CA THR A 21 -17.74 27.91 -2.29
C THR A 21 -16.30 27.69 -1.86
N PHE A 22 -15.82 28.41 -0.83
CA PHE A 22 -14.49 28.20 -0.27
C PHE A 22 -14.30 26.77 0.28
N PHE A 23 -15.31 26.21 0.94
CA PHE A 23 -15.27 24.82 1.42
C PHE A 23 -15.23 23.81 0.26
N ILE A 24 -16.07 24.00 -0.77
CA ILE A 24 -16.11 23.12 -1.95
C ILE A 24 -14.76 23.15 -2.70
N ASP A 25 -14.18 24.33 -2.90
CA ASP A 25 -12.88 24.49 -3.56
C ASP A 25 -11.78 23.78 -2.78
N ASN A 26 -11.74 23.94 -1.45
CA ASN A 26 -10.76 23.25 -0.61
C ASN A 26 -10.95 21.73 -0.60
N LEU A 27 -12.20 21.24 -0.62
CA LEU A 27 -12.49 19.80 -0.72
C LEU A 27 -12.01 19.22 -2.06
N SER A 28 -12.25 19.93 -3.16
CA SER A 28 -11.78 19.51 -4.49
C SER A 28 -10.24 19.48 -4.56
N LEU A 29 -9.58 20.46 -3.92
CA LEU A 29 -8.12 20.54 -3.86
C LEU A 29 -7.51 19.39 -3.04
N VAL A 30 -8.10 19.09 -1.88
CA VAL A 30 -7.67 17.98 -1.01
C VAL A 30 -7.90 16.64 -1.71
N SER A 31 -9.07 16.44 -2.32
CA SER A 31 -9.37 15.23 -3.10
C SER A 31 -8.37 15.04 -4.25
N THR A 32 -8.07 16.10 -5.01
CA THR A 32 -7.09 16.06 -6.10
C THR A 32 -5.69 15.73 -5.59
N ARG A 33 -5.26 16.34 -4.47
CA ARG A 33 -3.97 16.04 -3.85
C ARG A 33 -3.89 14.57 -3.42
N ASN A 34 -4.95 14.03 -2.83
CA ASN A 34 -5.00 12.63 -2.41
C ASN A 34 -4.94 11.70 -3.61
N ASN A 35 -5.71 11.97 -4.67
CA ASN A 35 -5.68 11.19 -5.91
C ASN A 35 -4.30 11.23 -6.57
N LEU A 36 -3.65 12.39 -6.59
CA LEU A 36 -2.31 12.55 -7.16
C LEU A 36 -1.27 11.75 -6.38
N SER A 37 -1.31 11.83 -5.04
CA SER A 37 -0.42 11.04 -4.17
C SER A 37 -0.70 9.54 -4.26
N ALA A 38 -1.97 9.12 -4.33
CA ALA A 38 -2.34 7.72 -4.49
C ALA A 38 -1.88 7.17 -5.85
N ASN A 39 -2.06 7.92 -6.93
CA ASN A 39 -1.58 7.54 -8.27
C ASN A 39 -0.05 7.42 -8.30
N LEU A 40 0.65 8.42 -7.73
CA LEU A 40 2.11 8.39 -7.59
C LEU A 40 2.58 7.15 -6.82
N GLN A 41 1.98 6.86 -5.67
CA GLN A 41 2.34 5.70 -4.84
C GLN A 41 2.05 4.39 -5.56
N ALA A 42 0.88 4.24 -6.19
CA ALA A 42 0.52 3.03 -6.93
C ALA A 42 1.49 2.76 -8.08
N GLY A 43 1.84 3.80 -8.86
CA GLY A 43 2.79 3.67 -9.96
C GLY A 43 4.22 3.38 -9.49
N LEU A 44 4.68 4.01 -8.40
CA LEU A 44 5.97 3.72 -7.79
C LEU A 44 6.01 2.30 -7.22
N GLN A 45 4.96 1.84 -6.54
CA GLN A 45 4.87 0.47 -6.02
C GLN A 45 4.93 -0.57 -7.14
N LYS A 46 4.18 -0.35 -8.23
CA LYS A 46 4.20 -1.23 -9.40
C LYS A 46 5.57 -1.26 -10.06
N THR A 47 6.19 -0.10 -10.25
CA THR A 47 7.57 0.03 -10.74
C THR A 47 8.56 -0.71 -9.84
N ALA A 48 8.44 -0.54 -8.52
CA ALA A 48 9.27 -1.21 -7.55
C ALA A 48 9.14 -2.73 -7.64
N GLY A 49 7.91 -3.26 -7.67
CA GLY A 49 7.66 -4.70 -7.79
C GLY A 49 8.36 -5.31 -9.01
N VAL A 50 8.29 -4.64 -10.16
CA VAL A 50 8.95 -5.12 -11.38
C VAL A 50 10.46 -5.04 -11.27
N ILE A 51 11.04 -3.91 -10.84
CA ILE A 51 12.51 -3.76 -10.66
C ILE A 51 13.08 -4.83 -9.73
N ARG A 52 12.33 -5.19 -8.69
CA ARG A 52 12.78 -6.19 -7.70
C ARG A 52 12.71 -7.60 -8.22
N SER A 53 11.78 -7.88 -9.11
CA SER A 53 11.74 -9.14 -9.86
C SER A 53 12.73 -9.18 -11.03
N SER A 54 13.37 -8.05 -11.35
CA SER A 54 14.34 -7.91 -12.42
C SER A 54 15.75 -8.26 -11.93
N ASP A 55 16.60 -8.74 -12.86
CA ASP A 55 17.96 -9.16 -12.55
C ASP A 55 18.90 -7.97 -12.38
N ASN A 56 18.86 -7.04 -13.34
CA ASN A 56 19.76 -5.89 -13.43
C ASN A 56 19.24 -4.84 -14.42
N VAL A 57 19.82 -3.65 -14.33
CA VAL A 57 19.71 -2.63 -15.36
C VAL A 57 20.35 -3.12 -16.65
N LEU A 58 19.68 -2.89 -17.76
CA LEU A 58 20.21 -3.05 -19.11
C LEU A 58 20.58 -1.69 -19.68
N LEU A 59 21.59 -1.67 -20.55
CA LEU A 59 21.91 -0.47 -21.33
C LEU A 59 20.85 -0.21 -22.40
N TYR A 60 20.39 -1.30 -23.03
CA TYR A 60 19.35 -1.33 -24.04
C TYR A 60 18.52 -2.61 -23.91
N ASN A 61 17.31 -2.61 -24.45
CA ASN A 61 16.48 -3.82 -24.54
C ASN A 61 17.18 -4.92 -25.36
N LEU A 62 16.89 -6.18 -25.03
CA LEU A 62 17.55 -7.35 -25.59
C LEU A 62 17.14 -7.66 -27.03
N GLU A 63 15.86 -7.45 -27.36
CA GLU A 63 15.31 -7.64 -28.70
C GLU A 63 14.93 -6.29 -29.33
N PRO A 64 15.01 -6.12 -30.66
CA PRO A 64 14.56 -4.91 -31.35
C PRO A 64 13.08 -4.57 -31.08
N ASP A 65 12.78 -3.28 -31.06
CA ASP A 65 11.44 -2.74 -30.91
C ASP A 65 11.20 -1.53 -31.81
N ASN A 66 10.27 -1.68 -32.75
CA ASN A 66 9.83 -0.65 -33.70
C ASN A 66 9.29 0.64 -33.06
N ASN A 67 8.97 0.61 -31.77
CA ASN A 67 8.45 1.77 -31.04
C ASN A 67 9.52 2.50 -30.21
N ALA A 68 10.76 2.01 -30.22
CA ALA A 68 11.85 2.72 -29.60
C ALA A 68 12.06 4.10 -30.26
N PRO A 69 12.41 5.14 -29.49
CA PRO A 69 12.63 6.47 -30.04
C PRO A 69 13.85 6.45 -30.97
N THR A 70 13.66 6.93 -32.20
CA THR A 70 14.69 6.96 -33.26
C THR A 70 15.89 7.82 -32.88
N VAL A 71 15.68 8.96 -32.24
CA VAL A 71 16.69 9.82 -31.60
C VAL A 71 15.97 10.70 -30.58
N LYS A 72 16.39 10.75 -29.31
CA LYS A 72 15.88 11.76 -28.38
C LYS A 72 16.56 13.09 -28.71
N ALA A 73 15.79 14.15 -28.99
CA ALA A 73 16.34 15.47 -29.21
C ALA A 73 17.15 15.93 -27.97
N GLY A 74 18.46 16.13 -28.13
CA GLY A 74 19.36 16.60 -27.08
C GLY A 74 20.25 15.53 -26.41
N GLU A 75 20.10 14.24 -26.74
CA GLU A 75 21.03 13.19 -26.27
C GLU A 75 22.06 12.86 -27.36
N SER A 76 23.35 12.82 -26.99
CA SER A 76 24.46 12.53 -27.92
C SER A 76 24.25 11.17 -28.61
N ALA A 77 24.48 11.12 -29.93
CA ALA A 77 24.45 9.93 -30.78
C ALA A 77 25.41 8.79 -30.36
N ASN A 78 26.18 8.98 -29.28
CA ASN A 78 27.30 8.13 -28.90
C ASN A 78 26.96 7.05 -27.85
N VAL A 79 25.69 6.67 -27.64
CA VAL A 79 25.40 5.42 -26.92
C VAL A 79 25.57 4.27 -27.90
N PRO A 80 26.58 3.41 -27.75
CA PRO A 80 26.72 2.24 -28.60
C PRO A 80 25.48 1.37 -28.39
N GLY A 81 24.81 0.98 -29.46
CA GLY A 81 23.83 -0.10 -29.36
C GLY A 81 24.52 -1.46 -29.16
N PRO A 82 23.80 -2.57 -29.37
CA PRO A 82 24.38 -3.88 -29.24
C PRO A 82 25.61 -4.01 -30.17
N PRO A 83 26.76 -4.54 -29.69
CA PRO A 83 27.96 -4.72 -30.51
C PRO A 83 27.74 -5.55 -31.79
N SER A 84 26.68 -6.35 -31.80
CA SER A 84 26.27 -7.21 -32.91
C SER A 84 25.51 -6.47 -34.02
N VAL A 85 25.22 -5.18 -33.85
CA VAL A 85 24.38 -4.40 -34.77
C VAL A 85 25.26 -3.38 -35.52
N PRO A 86 25.32 -3.41 -36.86
CA PRO A 86 26.12 -2.47 -37.66
C PRO A 86 25.76 -1.01 -37.36
N ALA A 87 26.78 -0.15 -37.30
CA ALA A 87 26.64 1.23 -36.78
C ALA A 87 25.71 2.16 -37.59
N ASP A 88 25.31 1.78 -38.81
CA ASP A 88 24.73 2.72 -39.76
C ASP A 88 23.20 2.80 -39.83
N ASP A 89 22.40 1.85 -39.31
CA ASP A 89 20.93 1.94 -39.50
C ASP A 89 20.02 1.44 -38.37
N ASP A 90 20.52 0.67 -37.39
CA ASP A 90 19.66 -0.26 -36.66
C ASP A 90 19.56 0.05 -35.14
N TYR A 91 20.12 1.20 -34.72
CA TYR A 91 19.98 1.73 -33.35
C TYR A 91 18.58 2.29 -33.03
N ARG A 92 17.75 2.47 -34.06
CA ARG A 92 16.41 3.06 -33.96
C ARG A 92 15.41 2.15 -33.25
N TYR A 93 15.76 0.88 -33.06
CA TYR A 93 14.90 -0.14 -32.49
C TYR A 93 15.20 -0.43 -31.01
N TYR A 94 16.07 0.35 -30.38
CA TYR A 94 16.52 0.07 -29.02
C TYR A 94 16.23 1.22 -28.05
N TRP A 95 15.41 0.93 -27.06
CA TRP A 95 15.24 1.72 -25.85
C TRP A 95 16.53 1.74 -25.05
N ARG A 96 16.82 2.86 -24.38
CA ARG A 96 18.09 3.05 -23.67
C ARG A 96 17.83 3.45 -22.23
N SER A 97 18.60 2.89 -21.31
CA SER A 97 18.64 3.41 -19.95
C SER A 97 19.30 4.79 -19.97
N THR A 98 18.62 5.82 -19.47
CA THR A 98 19.13 7.20 -19.32
C THR A 98 18.75 7.74 -17.93
N SER A 99 18.90 9.04 -17.69
CA SER A 99 18.40 9.68 -16.48
C SER A 99 16.88 9.87 -16.49
N SER A 100 16.20 9.68 -17.62
CA SER A 100 14.75 9.86 -17.76
C SER A 100 14.05 8.64 -18.36
N GLN A 101 14.78 7.52 -18.43
CA GLN A 101 14.31 6.27 -19.00
C GLN A 101 15.05 5.12 -18.30
N LEU A 102 14.33 4.06 -17.96
CA LEU A 102 14.91 2.88 -17.32
C LEU A 102 14.65 1.66 -18.20
N VAL A 103 15.67 0.84 -18.41
CA VAL A 103 15.55 -0.47 -19.06
C VAL A 103 16.16 -1.52 -18.14
N VAL A 104 15.44 -2.61 -17.88
CA VAL A 104 15.89 -3.71 -17.00
C VAL A 104 15.60 -5.06 -17.63
N SER A 105 16.34 -6.07 -17.21
CA SER A 105 16.13 -7.47 -17.59
C SER A 105 15.24 -8.17 -16.57
N GLN A 106 14.20 -8.86 -17.02
CA GLN A 106 13.35 -9.73 -16.19
C GLN A 106 13.32 -11.15 -16.78
N PRO A 107 13.19 -12.22 -15.98
CA PRO A 107 12.85 -13.54 -16.52
C PRO A 107 11.59 -13.45 -17.40
N SER A 108 11.63 -14.06 -18.59
CA SER A 108 10.44 -14.15 -19.44
C SER A 108 9.32 -14.89 -18.72
N ARG A 109 8.08 -14.54 -19.02
CA ARG A 109 6.90 -15.13 -18.38
C ARG A 109 6.08 -15.96 -19.35
N ASP A 110 5.46 -17.02 -18.84
CA ASP A 110 4.51 -17.82 -19.60
C ASP A 110 3.11 -17.18 -19.63
N ALA A 111 2.15 -17.84 -20.29
CA ALA A 111 0.77 -17.35 -20.41
C ALA A 111 0.02 -17.25 -19.07
N SER A 112 0.52 -17.89 -18.01
CA SER A 112 -0.01 -17.82 -16.65
C SER A 112 0.69 -16.75 -15.79
N ASP A 113 1.55 -15.93 -16.40
CA ASP A 113 2.41 -14.95 -15.75
C ASP A 113 3.51 -15.57 -14.85
N ALA A 114 3.74 -16.88 -14.93
CA ALA A 114 4.80 -17.52 -14.17
C ALA A 114 6.16 -17.30 -14.86
N PRO A 115 7.26 -17.03 -14.12
CA PRO A 115 8.57 -16.87 -14.71
C PRO A 115 9.10 -18.20 -15.27
N ILE A 116 9.64 -18.15 -16.48
CA ILE A 116 10.23 -19.28 -17.20
C ILE A 116 11.72 -19.36 -16.81
N TYR A 117 12.11 -20.46 -16.17
CA TYR A 117 13.50 -20.77 -15.83
C TYR A 117 13.91 -22.08 -16.51
N THR A 118 15.09 -22.12 -17.14
CA THR A 118 15.61 -23.32 -17.83
C THR A 118 16.27 -24.32 -16.88
N ASP A 119 16.71 -23.90 -15.69
CA ASP A 119 17.22 -24.79 -14.64
C ASP A 119 16.89 -24.25 -13.24
N SER A 120 15.68 -24.54 -12.74
CA SER A 120 15.27 -24.14 -11.39
C SER A 120 15.99 -24.92 -10.27
N ALA A 121 16.68 -26.01 -10.59
CA ALA A 121 17.22 -26.95 -9.59
C ALA A 121 18.59 -26.55 -9.04
N LYS A 122 19.35 -25.69 -9.74
CA LYS A 122 20.70 -25.26 -9.32
C LYS A 122 20.77 -23.84 -8.74
N GLY A 123 19.64 -23.13 -8.62
CA GLY A 123 19.64 -21.72 -8.22
C GLY A 123 20.21 -20.76 -9.28
N ASP A 124 20.72 -21.30 -10.39
CA ASP A 124 21.07 -20.55 -11.59
C ASP A 124 19.80 -20.28 -12.39
N PHE A 125 19.21 -19.11 -12.16
CA PHE A 125 18.10 -18.56 -12.94
C PHE A 125 18.53 -18.27 -14.40
N THR A 126 18.95 -19.29 -15.13
CA THR A 126 19.17 -19.24 -16.57
C THR A 126 17.82 -19.39 -17.25
N GLY A 127 17.63 -18.71 -18.38
CA GLY A 127 16.36 -18.72 -19.11
C GLY A 127 16.21 -17.48 -20.00
N PRO A 128 15.20 -17.50 -20.90
CA PRO A 128 14.89 -16.35 -21.75
C PRO A 128 14.53 -15.12 -20.90
N ARG A 129 14.87 -13.94 -21.42
CA ARG A 129 14.76 -12.66 -20.69
C ARG A 129 13.96 -11.65 -21.49
N ASP A 130 12.96 -11.07 -20.86
CA ASP A 130 12.22 -9.94 -21.41
C ASP A 130 12.88 -8.64 -20.93
N SER A 131 12.78 -7.58 -21.74
CA SER A 131 13.23 -6.24 -21.34
C SER A 131 12.04 -5.42 -20.89
N ILE A 132 12.09 -4.86 -19.68
CA ILE A 132 11.08 -3.91 -19.23
C ILE A 132 11.61 -2.49 -19.38
N VAL A 133 10.81 -1.65 -20.02
CA VAL A 133 11.14 -0.26 -20.34
C VAL A 133 10.16 0.67 -19.65
N TRP A 134 10.68 1.66 -18.94
CA TRP A 134 9.92 2.80 -18.45
C TRP A 134 10.24 4.03 -19.27
N TYR A 135 9.22 4.64 -19.87
CA TYR A 135 9.37 5.83 -20.69
C TYR A 135 8.20 6.78 -20.50
N ILE A 136 8.40 8.04 -20.86
CA ILE A 136 7.39 9.09 -20.73
C ILE A 136 6.87 9.45 -22.10
N LYS A 137 5.55 9.52 -22.22
CA LYS A 137 4.84 10.06 -23.38
C LYS A 137 3.67 10.89 -22.87
N ASP A 138 3.50 12.10 -23.41
CA ASP A 138 2.35 12.96 -23.09
C ASP A 138 2.13 13.11 -21.57
N ASN A 139 3.21 13.44 -20.83
CA ASN A 139 3.23 13.59 -19.37
C ASN A 139 2.76 12.36 -18.58
N THR A 140 2.84 11.18 -19.20
CA THR A 140 2.41 9.92 -18.61
C THR A 140 3.57 8.94 -18.62
N LEU A 141 3.81 8.27 -17.49
CA LEU A 141 4.78 7.20 -17.36
C LEU A 141 4.14 5.91 -17.85
N TYR A 142 4.78 5.26 -18.82
CA TYR A 142 4.40 3.96 -19.32
C TYR A 142 5.45 2.92 -18.95
N GLN A 143 4.99 1.71 -18.70
CA GLN A 143 5.81 0.51 -18.65
C GLN A 143 5.51 -0.34 -19.88
N ARG A 144 6.57 -0.79 -20.53
CA ARG A 144 6.52 -1.62 -21.72
C ARG A 144 7.34 -2.87 -21.52
N THR A 145 6.83 -3.99 -22.00
CA THR A 145 7.56 -5.26 -22.05
C THR A 145 7.97 -5.52 -23.49
N VAL A 146 9.27 -5.59 -23.73
CA VAL A 146 9.85 -6.09 -24.98
C VAL A 146 10.18 -7.55 -24.77
N TYR A 147 9.30 -8.41 -25.29
CA TYR A 147 9.39 -9.86 -25.12
C TYR A 147 10.58 -10.44 -25.87
N SER A 148 11.23 -11.43 -25.26
CA SER A 148 12.18 -12.26 -26.00
C SER A 148 11.48 -13.04 -27.11
N SER A 149 12.21 -13.34 -28.18
CA SER A 149 11.76 -14.24 -29.25
C SER A 149 11.35 -15.64 -28.75
N GLN A 150 11.77 -16.02 -27.54
CA GLN A 150 11.44 -17.30 -26.88
C GLN A 150 10.31 -17.19 -25.86
N SER A 151 9.75 -16.00 -25.63
CA SER A 151 8.61 -15.82 -24.74
C SER A 151 7.32 -16.35 -25.38
N ALA A 152 6.47 -17.01 -24.58
CA ALA A 152 5.16 -17.49 -25.02
C ALA A 152 4.24 -16.35 -25.49
N SER A 153 4.55 -15.11 -25.07
CA SER A 153 3.82 -13.88 -25.41
C SER A 153 4.46 -13.07 -26.54
N SER A 154 5.45 -13.61 -27.27
CA SER A 154 6.16 -12.92 -28.37
C SER A 154 5.24 -12.42 -29.50
N THR A 155 4.03 -12.96 -29.63
CA THR A 155 2.99 -12.48 -30.56
C THR A 155 2.25 -11.21 -30.11
N GLN A 156 2.47 -10.72 -28.87
CA GLN A 156 1.99 -9.42 -28.38
C GLN A 156 2.93 -8.25 -28.74
N THR A 157 3.83 -8.46 -29.69
CA THR A 157 4.61 -7.38 -30.28
C THR A 157 3.66 -6.43 -31.00
N CYS A 158 3.80 -5.15 -30.70
CA CYS A 158 2.99 -4.08 -31.25
C CYS A 158 3.01 -4.17 -32.77
N GLY A 159 1.82 -4.35 -33.37
CA GLY A 159 1.67 -4.38 -34.82
C GLY A 159 2.42 -3.20 -35.43
N GLY A 160 3.29 -3.48 -36.39
CA GLY A 160 4.09 -2.45 -37.05
C GLY A 160 3.18 -1.33 -37.57
N THR A 161 3.66 -0.09 -37.46
CA THR A 161 3.08 1.20 -37.93
C THR A 161 2.31 2.08 -36.94
N SER A 162 2.73 2.18 -35.67
CA SER A 162 2.47 3.41 -34.89
C SER A 162 3.66 4.37 -35.07
N THR A 163 3.56 5.31 -36.00
CA THR A 163 4.60 6.32 -36.30
C THR A 163 4.78 7.35 -35.19
N THR A 164 4.22 7.15 -34.00
CA THR A 164 4.29 8.12 -32.90
C THR A 164 4.20 7.42 -31.54
N GLY A 165 5.30 6.73 -31.20
CA GLY A 165 5.70 6.21 -29.88
C GLY A 165 4.56 5.75 -28.97
N GLY A 166 4.32 4.45 -28.86
CA GLY A 166 3.40 3.89 -27.88
C GLY A 166 2.47 2.86 -28.51
N CYS A 167 2.15 1.86 -27.71
CA CYS A 167 1.43 0.66 -28.09
C CYS A 167 0.27 0.40 -27.16
N SER A 168 -0.78 -0.22 -27.69
CA SER A 168 -1.98 -0.57 -26.93
C SER A 168 -1.71 -1.55 -25.78
N SER A 169 -0.60 -2.29 -25.81
CA SER A 169 -0.18 -3.18 -24.72
C SER A 169 0.66 -2.50 -23.64
N ASP A 170 1.04 -1.23 -23.82
CA ASP A 170 1.83 -0.52 -22.81
C ASP A 170 0.98 -0.25 -21.56
N ILE A 171 1.55 -0.54 -20.41
CA ILE A 171 0.90 -0.36 -19.12
C ILE A 171 1.12 1.07 -18.69
N LYS A 172 0.03 1.82 -18.62
CA LYS A 172 0.00 3.15 -18.01
C LYS A 172 0.23 3.03 -16.50
N LEU A 173 1.24 3.72 -15.99
CA LEU A 173 1.62 3.69 -14.57
C LEU A 173 1.17 4.93 -13.81
N VAL A 174 1.52 6.11 -14.32
CA VAL A 174 1.28 7.39 -13.63
C VAL A 174 0.98 8.47 -14.65
N GLU A 175 0.04 9.34 -14.35
CA GLU A 175 -0.30 10.52 -15.17
C GLU A 175 0.12 11.81 -14.52
N ASN A 176 0.10 12.88 -15.32
CA ASN A 176 0.32 14.25 -14.86
C ASN A 176 1.74 14.45 -14.33
N ILE A 177 2.74 13.83 -14.97
CA ILE A 177 4.15 14.12 -14.68
C ILE A 177 4.40 15.60 -14.93
N GLN A 178 4.95 16.26 -13.92
CA GLN A 178 5.30 17.67 -13.98
C GLN A 178 6.31 17.91 -15.11
N LEU A 179 6.10 18.98 -15.88
CA LEU A 179 7.08 19.51 -16.82
C LEU A 179 7.75 20.75 -16.21
N VAL A 180 9.08 20.77 -16.11
CA VAL A 180 9.84 21.97 -15.74
C VAL A 180 10.69 22.37 -16.94
N GLY A 181 10.41 23.54 -17.53
CA GLY A 181 11.07 23.97 -18.76
C GLY A 181 10.86 23.01 -19.94
N GLY A 182 9.71 22.33 -20.00
CA GLY A 182 9.41 21.30 -21.00
C GLY A 182 10.05 19.93 -20.71
N VAL A 183 10.82 19.79 -19.63
CA VAL A 183 11.46 18.53 -19.24
C VAL A 183 10.60 17.77 -18.22
N PRO A 184 10.18 16.54 -18.53
CA PRO A 184 9.46 15.70 -17.59
C PRO A 184 10.26 15.41 -16.31
N GLN A 185 9.61 15.54 -15.16
CA GLN A 185 10.20 15.31 -13.84
C GLN A 185 10.09 13.84 -13.41
N PHE A 186 10.77 12.97 -14.16
CA PHE A 186 11.03 11.58 -13.80
C PHE A 186 12.53 11.34 -13.97
N PHE A 187 13.21 11.13 -12.85
CA PHE A 187 14.66 10.98 -12.81
C PHE A 187 15.06 9.63 -12.26
N VAL A 188 15.99 8.99 -12.95
CA VAL A 188 16.58 7.71 -12.57
C VAL A 188 18.03 7.94 -12.23
N THR A 189 18.39 7.63 -10.98
CA THR A 189 19.77 7.60 -10.50
C THR A 189 20.16 6.15 -10.29
N TYR A 190 21.28 5.74 -10.89
CA TYR A 190 21.83 4.39 -10.78
C TYR A 190 22.77 4.35 -9.58
N LEU A 191 22.59 3.36 -8.70
CA LEU A 191 23.39 3.20 -7.47
C LEU A 191 24.20 1.91 -7.53
N ASP A 192 25.43 1.96 -7.05
CA ASP A 192 26.27 0.78 -6.88
C ASP A 192 25.87 -0.06 -5.66
N GLY A 193 26.63 -1.11 -5.37
CA GLY A 193 26.40 -1.99 -4.21
C GLY A 193 26.60 -1.33 -2.85
N ALA A 194 27.17 -0.14 -2.78
CA ALA A 194 27.31 0.67 -1.56
C ALA A 194 26.24 1.76 -1.45
N GLY A 195 25.32 1.85 -2.43
CA GLY A 195 24.30 2.90 -2.49
C GLY A 195 24.84 4.24 -3.01
N VAL A 196 26.04 4.27 -3.57
CA VAL A 196 26.66 5.47 -4.12
C VAL A 196 26.17 5.69 -5.57
N PRO A 197 25.77 6.91 -5.95
CA PRO A 197 25.42 7.23 -7.32
C PRO A 197 26.55 6.93 -8.30
N ILE A 198 26.25 6.11 -9.29
CA ILE A 198 27.12 5.84 -10.43
C ILE A 198 26.99 7.06 -11.37
N PRO A 199 28.07 7.81 -11.60
CA PRO A 199 28.00 9.04 -12.39
C PRO A 199 27.63 8.70 -13.84
N ALA A 200 26.69 9.45 -14.41
CA ALA A 200 26.21 9.24 -15.78
C ALA A 200 27.30 9.51 -16.83
N THR A 201 28.29 10.33 -16.48
CA THR A 201 29.45 10.69 -17.29
C THR A 201 30.74 10.39 -16.55
N LEU A 202 31.75 9.91 -17.27
CA LEU A 202 33.11 9.77 -16.80
C LEU A 202 33.77 11.16 -16.70
N PRO A 203 34.88 11.32 -15.94
CA PRO A 203 35.60 12.59 -15.81
C PRO A 203 36.05 13.23 -17.14
N ASN A 204 36.18 12.41 -18.20
CA ASN A 204 36.51 12.86 -19.56
C ASN A 204 35.28 13.33 -20.37
N GLY A 205 34.11 13.46 -19.76
CA GLY A 205 32.86 13.88 -20.42
C GLY A 205 32.17 12.80 -21.25
N SER A 206 32.79 11.61 -21.42
CA SER A 206 32.14 10.48 -22.09
C SER A 206 31.06 9.86 -21.19
N SER A 207 30.06 9.22 -21.79
CA SER A 207 29.00 8.58 -21.01
C SER A 207 29.48 7.29 -20.36
N ASN A 208 29.16 7.10 -19.08
CA ASN A 208 29.64 5.98 -18.27
C ASN A 208 28.71 4.76 -18.34
N TYR A 209 28.33 4.33 -19.54
CA TYR A 209 27.34 3.28 -19.73
C TYR A 209 27.79 1.93 -19.15
N ASP A 210 29.03 1.50 -19.39
CA ASP A 210 29.51 0.21 -18.89
C ASP A 210 29.45 0.07 -17.37
N SER A 211 29.63 1.17 -16.62
CA SER A 211 29.49 1.15 -15.16
C SER A 211 28.07 0.85 -14.68
N ARG A 212 27.04 1.03 -15.51
CA ARG A 212 25.65 0.68 -15.16
C ARG A 212 25.42 -0.84 -15.06
N LYS A 213 26.37 -1.66 -15.54
CA LYS A 213 26.42 -3.10 -15.23
C LYS A 213 26.71 -3.36 -13.75
N LEU A 214 27.31 -2.39 -13.05
CA LEU A 214 27.58 -2.43 -11.61
C LEU A 214 26.38 -1.95 -10.79
N THR A 215 25.30 -1.48 -11.43
CA THR A 215 24.11 -1.01 -10.72
C THR A 215 23.49 -2.14 -9.91
N ARG A 216 23.34 -1.89 -8.61
CA ARG A 216 22.70 -2.80 -7.66
C ARG A 216 21.36 -2.27 -7.15
N ALA A 217 21.16 -0.96 -7.22
CA ALA A 217 19.89 -0.31 -6.94
C ALA A 217 19.64 0.88 -7.88
N VAL A 218 18.39 1.28 -8.00
CA VAL A 218 17.99 2.53 -8.66
C VAL A 218 17.21 3.40 -7.69
N LYS A 219 17.46 4.70 -7.76
CA LYS A 219 16.66 5.73 -7.11
C LYS A 219 15.85 6.45 -8.17
N ILE A 220 14.53 6.44 -8.02
CA ILE A 220 13.57 7.07 -8.91
C ILE A 220 12.97 8.26 -8.17
N ASP A 221 13.15 9.45 -8.72
CA ASP A 221 12.52 10.68 -8.24
C ASP A 221 11.42 11.09 -9.24
N MET A 222 10.18 11.26 -8.77
CA MET A 222 9.05 11.58 -9.64
C MET A 222 8.20 12.71 -9.06
N ARG A 223 7.84 13.68 -9.90
CA ARG A 223 6.96 14.78 -9.54
C ARG A 223 5.74 14.82 -10.44
N LEU A 224 4.57 14.94 -9.83
CA LEU A 224 3.30 15.10 -10.53
C LEU A 224 2.72 16.48 -10.28
N GLU A 225 1.97 16.99 -11.24
CA GLU A 225 1.34 18.30 -11.20
C GLU A 225 -0.03 18.29 -11.86
N VAL A 226 -1.03 18.79 -11.14
CA VAL A 226 -2.36 19.06 -11.68
C VAL A 226 -2.76 20.49 -11.33
N ILE A 227 -3.39 21.19 -12.28
CA ILE A 227 -3.97 22.51 -12.07
C ILE A 227 -5.45 22.35 -11.77
N VAL A 228 -5.90 22.87 -10.62
CA VAL A 228 -7.31 22.88 -10.19
C VAL A 228 -7.74 24.34 -10.00
N GLY A 229 -8.56 24.84 -10.92
CA GLY A 229 -8.83 26.28 -11.00
C GLY A 229 -7.55 27.07 -11.30
N GLU A 230 -7.22 28.04 -10.45
CA GLU A 230 -5.98 28.82 -10.54
C GLU A 230 -4.84 28.26 -9.66
N ARG A 231 -5.08 27.14 -8.95
CA ARG A 231 -4.11 26.58 -8.00
C ARG A 231 -3.38 25.39 -8.59
N LYS A 232 -2.07 25.36 -8.37
CA LYS A 232 -1.17 24.28 -8.75
C LYS A 232 -1.01 23.30 -7.59
N VAL A 233 -1.38 22.04 -7.81
CA VAL A 233 -1.19 20.95 -6.85
C VAL A 233 -0.03 20.10 -7.33
N VAL A 234 1.00 19.97 -6.49
CA VAL A 234 2.19 19.17 -6.78
C VAL A 234 2.28 18.02 -5.77
N SER A 235 2.63 16.83 -6.25
CA SER A 235 3.04 15.70 -5.42
C SER A 235 4.44 15.26 -5.85
N HIS A 236 5.28 14.88 -4.89
CA HIS A 236 6.66 14.49 -5.11
C HIS A 236 6.99 13.32 -4.20
N ASP A 237 7.55 12.27 -4.78
CA ASP A 237 8.00 11.12 -4.02
C ASP A 237 9.26 10.53 -4.67
N THR A 238 10.01 9.81 -3.83
CA THR A 238 11.30 9.24 -4.15
C THR A 238 11.30 7.78 -3.73
N LEU A 239 11.75 6.91 -4.63
CA LEU A 239 11.78 5.47 -4.45
C LEU A 239 13.20 4.96 -4.69
N THR A 240 13.81 4.33 -3.69
CA THR A 240 15.08 3.58 -3.86
C THR A 240 14.79 2.09 -3.83
N VAL A 241 15.20 1.36 -4.86
CA VAL A 241 14.90 -0.06 -5.03
C VAL A 241 16.12 -0.82 -5.52
N SER A 242 16.46 -1.90 -4.81
CA SER A 242 17.52 -2.83 -5.21
C SER A 242 17.01 -3.92 -6.14
N PHE A 243 17.86 -4.38 -7.05
CA PHE A 243 17.59 -5.53 -7.92
C PHE A 243 17.75 -6.84 -7.15
N ARG A 244 17.12 -7.91 -7.65
CA ARG A 244 17.18 -9.25 -7.04
C ARG A 244 18.60 -9.75 -6.79
N LYS A 245 19.50 -9.53 -7.76
CA LYS A 245 20.93 -9.95 -7.70
C LYS A 245 21.84 -8.92 -7.04
N GLY A 246 21.31 -7.74 -6.68
CA GLY A 246 22.06 -6.61 -6.18
C GLY A 246 21.95 -6.38 -4.68
N GLN A 247 21.71 -7.42 -3.89
CA GLN A 247 21.69 -7.27 -2.43
C GLN A 247 22.99 -6.62 -1.95
N ILE A 248 22.86 -5.47 -1.30
CA ILE A 248 23.94 -4.71 -0.66
C ILE A 248 24.61 -5.65 0.37
N PRO A 249 25.92 -5.90 0.29
CA PRO A 249 26.62 -6.76 1.25
C PRO A 249 26.45 -6.23 2.67
N GLY A 250 25.76 -7.01 3.51
CA GLY A 250 25.37 -6.63 4.88
C GLY A 250 24.11 -7.35 5.37
N ALA A 251 23.28 -7.86 4.46
CA ALA A 251 22.26 -8.85 4.77
C ALA A 251 22.90 -10.25 4.77
N THR A 252 23.42 -10.68 5.92
CA THR A 252 23.75 -12.09 6.13
C THR A 252 22.46 -12.87 5.97
N VAL A 253 22.35 -13.65 4.90
CA VAL A 253 21.39 -14.75 4.80
C VAL A 253 21.81 -15.74 5.88
N ILE A 254 21.18 -15.66 7.05
CA ILE A 254 21.31 -16.69 8.07
C ILE A 254 20.68 -17.95 7.48
N GLY A 255 21.53 -18.92 7.18
CA GLY A 255 21.10 -20.26 6.79
C GLY A 255 20.16 -20.81 7.85
N ASP A 256 19.03 -21.33 7.38
CA ASP A 256 18.11 -22.10 8.20
C ASP A 256 18.81 -23.40 8.63
N THR A 257 19.32 -23.38 9.86
CA THR A 257 19.68 -24.57 10.63
C THR A 257 18.82 -24.63 11.89
N SER A 258 17.50 -24.57 11.75
CA SER A 258 16.60 -24.93 12.84
C SER A 258 16.00 -26.33 12.63
N GLY A 259 16.70 -27.32 13.18
CA GLY A 259 16.16 -28.64 13.45
C GLY A 259 14.89 -28.55 14.32
N GLY A 260 13.97 -29.48 14.07
CA GLY A 260 12.56 -29.39 14.44
C GLY A 260 12.27 -29.12 15.92
N VAL A 261 11.51 -28.06 16.15
CA VAL A 261 10.50 -27.95 17.22
C VAL A 261 9.36 -27.11 16.66
N GLY A 262 8.14 -27.67 16.64
CA GLY A 262 6.84 -27.00 16.44
C GLY A 262 6.76 -25.86 15.40
N LYS A 263 6.19 -26.15 14.22
CA LYS A 263 5.76 -25.12 13.26
C LYS A 263 4.88 -24.06 13.97
N PRO A 264 5.25 -22.77 13.95
CA PRO A 264 4.40 -21.71 14.50
C PRO A 264 3.03 -21.70 13.81
N PRO A 265 1.95 -21.31 14.51
CA PRO A 265 0.62 -21.19 13.91
C PRO A 265 0.64 -20.28 12.68
N ALA A 266 -0.16 -20.63 11.66
CA ALA A 266 -0.25 -19.86 10.43
C ALA A 266 -0.76 -18.43 10.73
N PRO A 267 -0.10 -17.38 10.23
CA PRO A 267 -0.59 -16.00 10.35
C PRO A 267 -1.95 -15.86 9.63
N PRO A 268 -2.75 -14.85 9.98
CA PRO A 268 -3.94 -14.52 9.19
C PRO A 268 -3.47 -14.19 7.76
N TYR A 269 -3.84 -15.08 6.85
CA TYR A 269 -3.79 -15.00 5.39
C TYR A 269 -3.86 -13.57 4.87
N GLU A 270 -3.04 -13.28 3.85
CA GLU A 270 -3.02 -12.06 3.05
C GLU A 270 -4.39 -11.39 2.96
N MET A 271 -4.68 -10.48 3.89
CA MET A 271 -5.95 -9.77 3.93
C MET A 271 -5.95 -8.74 2.82
N THR A 272 -6.40 -9.14 1.63
CA THR A 272 -6.64 -8.25 0.48
C THR A 272 -7.97 -7.49 0.59
N GLY A 273 -8.63 -7.54 1.75
CA GLY A 273 -9.89 -6.85 2.03
C GLY A 273 -10.10 -6.61 3.52
N MET A 274 -11.26 -6.05 3.86
CA MET A 274 -11.62 -5.70 5.24
C MET A 274 -12.61 -6.71 5.82
N TYR A 275 -12.28 -7.25 6.99
CA TYR A 275 -13.06 -8.29 7.68
C TYR A 275 -13.47 -7.80 9.05
N ILE A 276 -14.77 -7.66 9.28
CA ILE A 276 -15.30 -7.01 10.46
C ILE A 276 -16.19 -7.97 11.22
N GLY A 277 -15.98 -8.02 12.54
CA GLY A 277 -16.71 -8.86 13.45
C GLY A 277 -18.14 -8.38 13.72
N PRO A 278 -18.77 -8.95 14.75
CA PRO A 278 -20.17 -8.72 15.09
C PRO A 278 -20.49 -7.29 15.55
N GLY A 279 -19.48 -6.53 16.00
CA GLY A 279 -19.64 -5.13 16.37
C GLY A 279 -19.82 -4.19 15.17
N GLY A 280 -19.54 -4.68 13.95
CA GLY A 280 -19.94 -4.01 12.71
C GLY A 280 -19.05 -2.85 12.27
N LEU A 281 -19.45 -2.23 11.17
CA LEU A 281 -18.77 -1.10 10.54
C LEU A 281 -19.54 0.19 10.83
N THR A 282 -18.85 1.22 11.28
CA THR A 282 -19.39 2.57 11.38
C THR A 282 -18.57 3.51 10.51
N MET A 283 -19.25 4.23 9.62
CA MET A 283 -18.67 5.19 8.68
C MET A 283 -19.18 6.59 9.01
N ALA A 284 -18.28 7.46 9.45
CA ALA A 284 -18.57 8.87 9.69
C ALA A 284 -18.79 9.63 8.37
N SER A 285 -19.17 10.91 8.47
CA SER A 285 -19.44 11.72 7.28
C SER A 285 -18.20 11.86 6.39
N LEU A 286 -18.39 11.87 5.07
CA LEU A 286 -17.32 12.03 4.06
C LEU A 286 -16.22 10.95 4.14
N THR A 287 -16.57 9.73 4.53
CA THR A 287 -15.63 8.60 4.57
C THR A 287 -15.81 7.69 3.37
N ASN A 288 -14.70 7.20 2.82
CA ASN A 288 -14.70 6.40 1.60
C ASN A 288 -13.95 5.08 1.82
N PHE A 289 -14.60 3.98 1.45
CA PHE A 289 -13.98 2.68 1.31
C PHE A 289 -13.86 2.35 -0.17
N THR A 290 -12.65 2.10 -0.69
CA THR A 290 -12.42 1.78 -2.11
C THR A 290 -11.79 0.41 -2.32
N GLY A 291 -11.80 -0.46 -1.31
CA GLY A 291 -11.34 -1.84 -1.43
C GLY A 291 -12.25 -2.70 -2.32
N SER A 292 -11.72 -3.77 -2.90
CA SER A 292 -12.48 -4.68 -3.77
C SER A 292 -13.48 -5.55 -2.99
N GLN A 293 -13.22 -5.84 -1.72
CA GLN A 293 -14.05 -6.70 -0.88
C GLN A 293 -14.18 -6.19 0.56
N LEU A 294 -15.42 -6.19 1.05
CA LEU A 294 -15.79 -5.83 2.42
C LEU A 294 -16.74 -6.88 3.00
N ASN A 295 -16.32 -7.52 4.09
CA ASN A 295 -17.08 -8.55 4.78
C ASN A 295 -17.37 -8.10 6.21
N VAL A 296 -18.65 -7.97 6.58
CA VAL A 296 -19.09 -7.49 7.90
C VAL A 296 -20.02 -8.52 8.55
N LYS A 297 -19.60 -9.16 9.64
CA LYS A 297 -20.47 -10.08 10.40
C LYS A 297 -21.63 -9.33 11.07
N GLY A 298 -21.35 -8.14 11.62
CA GLY A 298 -22.33 -7.27 12.29
C GLY A 298 -23.20 -6.45 11.34
N ARG A 299 -23.48 -5.20 11.75
CA ARG A 299 -24.26 -4.21 11.00
C ARG A 299 -23.36 -3.14 10.38
N ILE A 300 -23.90 -2.36 9.45
CA ILE A 300 -23.25 -1.19 8.87
C ILE A 300 -24.07 0.06 9.18
N SER A 301 -23.40 1.07 9.72
CA SER A 301 -23.95 2.41 9.94
C SER A 301 -23.18 3.41 9.08
N MET A 302 -23.88 4.13 8.22
CA MET A 302 -23.29 5.15 7.33
C MET A 302 -23.91 6.51 7.63
N SER A 303 -23.04 7.53 7.78
CA SER A 303 -23.42 8.93 7.92
C SER A 303 -23.33 9.68 6.59
N THR A 304 -23.82 10.91 6.54
CA THR A 304 -23.91 11.77 5.34
C THR A 304 -22.65 11.74 4.46
N PHE A 305 -22.82 11.53 3.16
CA PHE A 305 -21.73 11.43 2.17
C PHE A 305 -20.71 10.31 2.40
N ALA A 306 -20.98 9.32 3.25
CA ALA A 306 -20.15 8.13 3.33
C ALA A 306 -20.35 7.24 2.08
N GLN A 307 -19.28 6.64 1.59
CA GLN A 307 -19.27 5.88 0.35
C GLN A 307 -18.54 4.54 0.49
N ILE A 308 -19.13 3.47 -0.05
CA ILE A 308 -18.47 2.16 -0.22
C ILE A 308 -18.36 1.88 -1.72
N GLY A 309 -17.15 1.63 -2.21
CA GLY A 309 -16.83 1.47 -3.62
C GLY A 309 -16.93 2.78 -4.40
N ALA A 310 -16.59 2.73 -5.69
CA ALA A 310 -16.79 3.82 -6.63
C ALA A 310 -17.35 3.29 -7.97
N GLY A 311 -17.92 4.17 -8.80
CA GLY A 311 -18.49 3.77 -10.10
C GLY A 311 -17.49 3.05 -11.02
N GLY A 312 -16.20 3.41 -10.97
CA GLY A 312 -15.12 2.73 -11.69
C GLY A 312 -14.41 1.62 -10.91
N ALA A 313 -14.73 1.44 -9.64
CA ALA A 313 -14.11 0.46 -8.74
C ALA A 313 -15.15 -0.05 -7.73
N PRO A 314 -16.10 -0.90 -8.18
CA PRO A 314 -17.15 -1.41 -7.31
C PRO A 314 -16.60 -2.36 -6.24
N THR A 315 -17.22 -2.36 -5.06
CA THR A 315 -16.89 -3.24 -3.94
C THR A 315 -17.88 -4.40 -3.85
N THR A 316 -17.38 -5.61 -3.58
CA THR A 316 -18.23 -6.72 -3.15
C THR A 316 -18.46 -6.63 -1.65
N LEU A 317 -19.71 -6.45 -1.24
CA LEU A 317 -20.13 -6.25 0.14
C LEU A 317 -20.96 -7.43 0.66
N ASN A 318 -20.49 -8.08 1.72
CA ASN A 318 -21.22 -9.14 2.43
C ASN A 318 -21.53 -8.71 3.86
N VAL A 319 -22.80 -8.79 4.29
CA VAL A 319 -23.24 -8.37 5.63
C VAL A 319 -24.06 -9.47 6.32
N GLY A 320 -23.55 -10.00 7.43
CA GLY A 320 -24.14 -11.11 8.18
C GLY A 320 -25.34 -10.74 9.05
N ASN A 321 -25.46 -9.47 9.45
CA ASN A 321 -26.49 -8.97 10.36
C ASN A 321 -26.49 -9.62 11.76
N GLN A 322 -25.35 -10.15 12.19
CA GLN A 322 -25.16 -10.78 13.50
C GLN A 322 -24.56 -9.77 14.48
N ALA A 323 -25.39 -8.90 15.04
CA ALA A 323 -24.95 -7.87 16.00
C ALA A 323 -25.84 -7.76 17.24
N CYS A 324 -26.93 -8.53 17.31
CA CYS A 324 -27.97 -8.40 18.32
C CYS A 324 -27.83 -9.42 19.45
N GLY A 325 -28.67 -9.26 20.48
CA GLY A 325 -28.65 -10.05 21.70
C GLY A 325 -27.70 -9.47 22.75
N THR A 326 -27.63 -10.17 23.88
CA THR A 326 -26.67 -9.91 24.96
C THR A 326 -26.00 -11.24 25.31
N PRO A 327 -24.79 -11.23 25.89
CA PRO A 327 -24.17 -12.44 26.40
C PRO A 327 -25.12 -13.22 27.34
N PRO A 328 -25.16 -14.57 27.27
CA PRO A 328 -24.35 -15.48 26.46
C PRO A 328 -25.00 -15.85 25.11
N ASN A 329 -25.89 -15.02 24.58
CA ASN A 329 -26.59 -15.23 23.31
C ASN A 329 -26.15 -14.20 22.24
N TRP A 330 -24.97 -13.61 22.37
CA TRP A 330 -24.45 -12.61 21.43
C TRP A 330 -23.23 -13.15 20.68
N PRO A 331 -23.13 -13.02 19.35
CA PRO A 331 -24.05 -12.30 18.48
C PRO A 331 -25.17 -13.19 17.92
N THR A 332 -26.38 -12.64 17.83
CA THR A 332 -27.52 -13.22 17.09
C THR A 332 -27.90 -12.34 15.91
N VAL A 333 -28.58 -12.94 14.92
CA VAL A 333 -29.12 -12.22 13.76
C VAL A 333 -30.15 -11.20 14.23
N CYS A 334 -30.00 -9.95 13.82
CA CYS A 334 -30.93 -8.88 14.15
C CYS A 334 -32.23 -8.99 13.34
N GLY A 335 -33.36 -8.65 13.97
CA GLY A 335 -34.66 -8.51 13.28
C GLY A 335 -34.82 -7.21 12.46
N THR A 336 -33.84 -6.31 12.53
CA THR A 336 -33.81 -5.06 11.74
C THR A 336 -32.81 -5.16 10.60
N GLN A 337 -32.98 -4.32 9.57
CA GLN A 337 -32.09 -4.33 8.41
C GLN A 337 -30.63 -4.02 8.81
N PRO A 338 -29.65 -4.77 8.26
CA PRO A 338 -28.24 -4.66 8.64
C PRO A 338 -27.60 -3.35 8.21
N ILE A 339 -28.03 -2.76 7.10
CA ILE A 339 -27.48 -1.52 6.57
C ILE A 339 -28.51 -0.43 6.85
N ALA A 340 -28.29 0.32 7.93
CA ALA A 340 -29.16 1.42 8.32
C ALA A 340 -28.68 2.72 7.68
N GLY A 341 -29.61 3.53 7.15
CA GLY A 341 -29.32 4.91 6.77
C GLY A 341 -28.78 5.22 5.36
N PRO A 342 -28.93 4.37 4.31
CA PRO A 342 -28.54 4.81 2.97
C PRO A 342 -29.45 5.95 2.41
N GLY A 343 -30.47 6.39 3.16
CA GLY A 343 -31.31 7.56 2.82
C GLY A 343 -30.78 8.89 3.37
N SER A 344 -29.66 8.91 4.10
CA SER A 344 -29.01 10.16 4.49
C SER A 344 -28.33 10.81 3.29
N LEU A 345 -28.43 12.13 3.15
CA LEU A 345 -27.96 12.89 1.98
C LEU A 345 -26.59 12.40 1.50
N GLY A 346 -26.54 11.85 0.28
CA GLY A 346 -25.32 11.48 -0.41
C GLY A 346 -24.59 10.21 0.05
N THR A 347 -25.19 9.37 0.92
CA THR A 347 -24.62 8.02 1.17
C THR A 347 -24.78 7.13 -0.05
N THR A 348 -23.73 6.40 -0.46
CA THR A 348 -23.80 5.53 -1.65
C THR A 348 -22.97 4.27 -1.51
N ILE A 349 -23.50 3.13 -1.99
CA ILE A 349 -22.76 1.88 -2.15
C ILE A 349 -22.69 1.53 -3.63
N TYR A 350 -21.47 1.37 -4.15
CA TYR A 350 -21.17 0.94 -5.51
C TYR A 350 -20.69 -0.51 -5.49
N GLY A 351 -21.49 -1.41 -6.06
CA GLY A 351 -21.13 -2.82 -6.24
C GLY A 351 -22.21 -3.77 -5.76
N ARG A 352 -21.85 -5.06 -5.67
CA ARG A 352 -22.77 -6.13 -5.26
C ARG A 352 -22.84 -6.19 -3.74
N VAL A 353 -24.05 -6.24 -3.22
CA VAL A 353 -24.38 -6.29 -1.79
C VAL A 353 -25.19 -7.56 -1.51
N CYS A 354 -24.63 -8.46 -0.71
CA CYS A 354 -25.35 -9.57 -0.10
C CYS A 354 -25.49 -9.30 1.40
N ALA A 355 -26.70 -9.00 1.87
CA ALA A 355 -26.92 -8.61 3.25
C ALA A 355 -28.10 -9.38 3.85
N THR A 356 -27.84 -10.21 4.86
CA THR A 356 -28.84 -11.08 5.50
C THR A 356 -29.94 -10.25 6.16
N GLY A 357 -31.18 -10.39 5.70
CA GLY A 357 -32.32 -9.63 6.21
C GLY A 357 -32.43 -8.18 5.70
N GLN A 358 -31.65 -7.80 4.68
CA GLN A 358 -31.85 -6.54 3.97
C GLN A 358 -33.01 -6.67 2.98
N THR A 359 -33.99 -5.77 3.05
CA THR A 359 -35.19 -5.81 2.20
C THR A 359 -35.24 -4.67 1.18
N THR A 360 -34.44 -3.62 1.35
CA THR A 360 -34.39 -2.49 0.43
C THR A 360 -32.96 -2.16 0.00
N GLY A 361 -32.80 -1.83 -1.29
CA GLY A 361 -31.53 -1.42 -1.89
C GLY A 361 -31.36 0.09 -2.03
N THR A 362 -32.09 0.90 -1.24
CA THR A 362 -32.02 2.37 -1.31
C THR A 362 -30.55 2.81 -1.19
N ALA A 363 -30.12 3.73 -2.07
CA ALA A 363 -28.74 4.21 -2.28
C ALA A 363 -27.64 3.15 -2.50
N MET A 364 -28.04 1.95 -2.94
CA MET A 364 -27.15 0.99 -3.58
C MET A 364 -27.31 1.16 -5.10
N TYR A 365 -26.23 1.50 -5.79
CA TYR A 365 -26.27 1.83 -7.21
C TYR A 365 -26.32 0.56 -8.09
N ASN A 366 -26.92 0.65 -9.29
CA ASN A 366 -27.02 -0.44 -10.28
C ASN A 366 -27.59 -1.78 -9.76
N THR A 367 -28.79 -1.77 -9.18
CA THR A 367 -29.43 -2.97 -8.59
C THR A 367 -28.58 -3.68 -7.52
N GLY A 368 -27.59 -2.98 -6.94
CA GLY A 368 -26.49 -3.56 -6.16
C GLY A 368 -26.91 -4.51 -5.04
N LEU A 369 -28.11 -4.41 -4.49
CA LEU A 369 -28.65 -5.40 -3.56
C LEU A 369 -29.07 -6.70 -4.25
N GLN A 370 -28.45 -7.81 -3.85
CA GLN A 370 -28.98 -9.13 -4.08
C GLN A 370 -30.09 -9.44 -3.06
N LEU A 371 -31.35 -9.30 -3.49
CA LEU A 371 -32.52 -9.61 -2.68
C LEU A 371 -32.49 -11.07 -2.20
N SER A 372 -32.98 -11.31 -0.98
CA SER A 372 -33.04 -12.62 -0.35
C SER A 372 -31.69 -13.35 -0.24
N CYS A 373 -30.58 -12.61 -0.29
CA CYS A 373 -29.25 -13.18 -0.06
C CYS A 373 -29.00 -13.41 1.43
N THR A 374 -28.42 -14.56 1.76
CA THR A 374 -27.84 -14.81 3.08
C THR A 374 -26.32 -14.71 2.94
N SER A 375 -25.71 -13.74 3.62
CA SER A 375 -24.26 -13.61 3.65
C SER A 375 -23.64 -14.85 4.29
N PRO A 376 -22.56 -15.41 3.72
CA PRO A 376 -21.81 -16.48 4.36
C PRO A 376 -21.36 -16.09 5.78
N PRO A 377 -21.21 -17.05 6.69
CA PRO A 377 -20.59 -16.80 7.99
C PRO A 377 -19.18 -16.24 7.81
N ILE A 378 -18.89 -15.11 8.46
CA ILE A 378 -17.57 -14.48 8.43
C ILE A 378 -16.92 -14.71 9.79
N GLU A 379 -15.98 -15.64 9.87
CA GLU A 379 -15.19 -15.82 11.10
C GLU A 379 -13.88 -15.05 11.01
N LEU A 380 -13.62 -14.21 12.02
CA LEU A 380 -12.32 -13.57 12.14
C LEU A 380 -11.28 -14.60 12.61
N PRO A 381 -10.02 -14.48 12.18
CA PRO A 381 -8.95 -15.41 12.55
C PRO A 381 -8.79 -15.56 14.05
N THR A 382 -8.57 -16.79 14.52
CA THR A 382 -8.11 -17.07 15.89
C THR A 382 -6.61 -16.95 15.98
N TYR A 383 -6.09 -16.64 17.17
CA TYR A 383 -4.66 -16.45 17.38
C TYR A 383 -4.18 -17.09 18.68
N ASP A 384 -3.17 -17.97 18.58
CA ASP A 384 -2.53 -18.57 19.76
C ASP A 384 -1.45 -17.63 20.30
N ARG A 385 -1.88 -16.74 21.18
CA ARG A 385 -1.00 -15.75 21.82
C ARG A 385 0.07 -16.39 22.71
N VAL A 386 -0.26 -17.47 23.42
CA VAL A 386 0.68 -18.12 24.37
C VAL A 386 1.85 -18.71 23.60
N THR A 387 1.57 -19.48 22.56
CA THR A 387 2.62 -20.11 21.74
C THR A 387 3.50 -19.06 21.08
N PHE A 388 2.92 -17.97 20.56
CA PHE A 388 3.73 -16.91 19.97
C PHE A 388 4.60 -16.17 20.99
N MET A 389 4.06 -15.82 22.16
CA MET A 389 4.85 -15.18 23.22
C MET A 389 6.03 -16.07 23.64
N ASN A 390 5.80 -17.38 23.80
CA ASN A 390 6.84 -18.34 24.16
C ASN A 390 7.88 -18.58 23.05
N SER A 391 7.59 -18.18 21.80
CA SER A 391 8.56 -18.24 20.71
C SER A 391 9.57 -17.09 20.72
N MET A 392 9.35 -16.05 21.53
CA MET A 392 10.29 -14.95 21.71
C MET A 392 11.53 -15.44 22.48
N LYS A 393 12.72 -15.12 21.98
CA LYS A 393 14.00 -15.62 22.51
C LYS A 393 14.75 -14.59 23.35
N THR A 394 14.50 -13.31 23.10
CA THR A 394 15.20 -12.21 23.76
C THR A 394 14.20 -11.30 24.45
N GLU A 395 14.49 -10.93 25.70
CA GLU A 395 13.65 -10.00 26.47
C GLU A 395 14.35 -8.65 26.62
N LYS A 396 13.61 -7.55 26.43
CA LYS A 396 14.11 -6.18 26.53
C LYS A 396 13.09 -5.29 27.26
N SER A 397 13.57 -4.19 27.84
CA SER A 397 12.67 -3.11 28.29
C SER A 397 12.15 -2.33 27.08
N GLY A 398 10.97 -1.70 27.20
CA GLY A 398 10.39 -0.92 26.10
C GLY A 398 11.26 0.25 25.64
N ASN A 399 11.98 0.89 26.57
CA ASN A 399 12.93 1.97 26.24
C ASN A 399 14.02 1.52 25.25
N ASN A 400 14.36 0.24 25.21
CA ASN A 400 15.35 -0.27 24.26
C ASN A 400 14.80 -0.38 22.83
N GLY A 401 13.47 -0.45 22.67
CA GLY A 401 12.78 -0.45 21.38
C GLY A 401 12.26 0.92 20.96
N SER A 402 12.04 1.83 21.91
CA SER A 402 11.63 3.21 21.67
C SER A 402 12.76 4.06 21.08
N CYS A 403 12.38 5.04 20.26
CA CYS A 403 13.25 6.17 19.94
C CYS A 403 13.54 7.01 21.19
N ASP A 404 14.72 7.64 21.22
CA ASP A 404 15.20 8.47 22.32
C ASP A 404 15.74 9.80 21.77
N VAL A 405 15.53 10.89 22.52
CA VAL A 405 15.97 12.27 22.23
C VAL A 405 17.47 12.40 22.06
N VAL A 406 18.24 11.58 22.76
CA VAL A 406 19.68 11.83 22.91
C VAL A 406 20.44 11.48 21.63
N ASN A 407 19.91 10.59 20.79
CA ASN A 407 20.70 10.01 19.72
C ASN A 407 20.11 10.13 18.31
N PHE A 408 18.82 10.40 18.12
CA PHE A 408 18.14 10.39 16.79
C PHE A 408 18.47 9.16 15.91
N SER A 409 19.12 8.14 16.47
CA SER A 409 19.67 7.03 15.72
C SER A 409 18.54 6.10 15.34
N PRO A 410 18.57 5.56 14.10
CA PRO A 410 17.66 4.51 13.70
C PRO A 410 17.65 3.37 14.74
N LYS A 411 16.45 2.97 15.19
CA LYS A 411 16.28 1.83 16.09
C LYS A 411 16.00 0.58 15.28
N THR A 412 16.52 -0.56 15.73
CA THR A 412 16.18 -1.86 15.14
C THR A 412 15.36 -2.66 16.14
N LEU A 413 14.14 -3.02 15.74
CA LEU A 413 13.34 -4.02 16.43
C LEU A 413 13.74 -5.39 15.91
N GLY A 414 14.56 -6.07 16.71
CA GLY A 414 15.19 -7.35 16.38
C GLY A 414 14.18 -8.50 16.22
N PRO A 415 14.61 -9.63 15.63
CA PRO A 415 13.76 -10.80 15.50
C PRO A 415 13.57 -11.51 16.84
N ASP A 416 12.36 -12.04 17.06
CA ASP A 416 11.96 -12.84 18.22
C ASP A 416 12.21 -12.12 19.57
N VAL A 417 11.89 -10.81 19.62
CA VAL A 417 12.09 -9.97 20.81
C VAL A 417 10.77 -9.72 21.55
N LEU A 418 10.80 -9.98 22.86
CA LEU A 418 9.77 -9.58 23.80
C LEU A 418 10.16 -8.25 24.48
N TYR A 419 9.27 -7.26 24.41
CA TYR A 419 9.36 -6.00 25.15
C TYR A 419 8.45 -6.02 26.37
N ASN A 420 9.05 -5.87 27.55
CA ASN A 420 8.36 -5.97 28.85
C ASN A 420 7.52 -4.77 29.26
N SER A 421 7.50 -3.73 28.45
CA SER A 421 6.73 -2.51 28.68
C SER A 421 6.31 -1.90 27.35
N SER A 422 5.54 -0.81 27.41
CA SER A 422 5.13 -0.09 26.20
C SER A 422 6.32 0.41 25.40
N LEU A 423 6.16 0.40 24.07
CA LEU A 423 7.03 1.11 23.13
C LEU A 423 6.38 2.46 22.82
N VAL A 424 6.89 3.52 23.43
CA VAL A 424 6.38 4.88 23.26
C VAL A 424 7.37 5.72 22.45
N ASN A 425 6.93 6.29 21.34
CA ASN A 425 7.71 7.08 20.41
C ASN A 425 7.12 8.49 20.30
N ASN A 426 7.69 9.42 21.05
CA ASN A 426 7.19 10.80 21.16
C ASN A 426 8.16 11.83 20.56
N TYR A 427 9.06 11.39 19.70
CA TYR A 427 10.13 12.22 19.15
C TYR A 427 9.97 12.40 17.65
N LEU A 428 10.26 13.61 17.17
CA LEU A 428 10.27 13.93 15.75
C LEU A 428 11.38 13.12 15.04
N LEU A 429 11.11 12.71 13.80
CA LEU A 429 12.06 12.04 12.90
C LEU A 429 12.53 10.65 13.38
N CYS A 430 11.75 9.99 14.23
CA CYS A 430 12.02 8.63 14.66
C CYS A 430 12.03 7.68 13.44
N THR A 431 13.11 6.91 13.30
CA THR A 431 13.24 5.89 12.25
C THR A 431 13.48 4.53 12.89
N MET A 432 12.75 3.52 12.45
CA MET A 432 12.87 2.16 12.97
C MET A 432 12.96 1.13 11.84
N ALA A 433 13.72 0.06 12.06
CA ALA A 433 13.78 -1.11 11.18
C ALA A 433 13.19 -2.33 11.91
N ILE A 434 12.27 -3.04 11.28
CA ILE A 434 11.69 -4.29 11.77
C ILE A 434 12.39 -5.45 11.07
N THR A 435 13.10 -6.28 11.82
CA THR A 435 13.88 -7.41 11.27
C THR A 435 13.28 -8.78 11.60
N GLY A 436 12.15 -8.85 12.31
CA GLY A 436 11.43 -10.08 12.58
C GLY A 436 10.24 -9.90 13.52
N ASN A 437 9.82 -11.02 14.12
CA ASN A 437 8.65 -11.07 15.00
C ASN A 437 8.91 -10.39 16.35
N ILE A 438 7.89 -9.70 16.87
CA ILE A 438 7.99 -8.90 18.09
C ILE A 438 6.75 -9.12 18.96
N TYR A 439 6.96 -9.19 20.28
CA TYR A 439 5.90 -9.19 21.29
C TYR A 439 6.06 -7.99 22.22
N ILE A 440 4.97 -7.29 22.53
CA ILE A 440 4.97 -6.10 23.41
C ILE A 440 3.91 -6.30 24.49
N LYS A 441 4.33 -6.38 25.76
CA LYS A 441 3.41 -6.48 26.92
C LYS A 441 2.66 -5.18 27.22
N GLY A 442 3.19 -4.05 26.76
CA GLY A 442 2.52 -2.75 26.87
C GLY A 442 1.73 -2.38 25.62
N SER A 443 1.65 -1.07 25.37
CA SER A 443 1.09 -0.51 24.13
C SER A 443 2.21 -0.14 23.15
N PHE A 444 1.88 -0.06 21.86
CA PHE A 444 2.74 0.56 20.86
C PHE A 444 2.18 1.93 20.50
N VAL A 445 2.90 2.98 20.85
CA VAL A 445 2.43 4.37 20.74
C VAL A 445 3.42 5.17 19.93
N SER A 446 2.92 5.86 18.92
CA SER A 446 3.62 6.91 18.20
C SER A 446 2.74 8.16 18.12
N ALA A 447 3.13 9.19 18.86
CA ALA A 447 2.44 10.49 18.88
C ALA A 447 3.06 11.52 17.94
N GLN A 448 4.20 11.17 17.33
CA GLN A 448 4.97 12.00 16.42
C GLN A 448 5.26 11.19 15.14
N PRO A 449 5.66 11.85 14.04
CA PRO A 449 6.01 11.15 12.81
C PRO A 449 7.13 10.13 13.03
N LEU A 450 6.77 8.85 12.89
CA LEU A 450 7.67 7.70 12.88
C LEU A 450 7.70 7.10 11.46
N THR A 451 8.90 6.79 10.97
CA THR A 451 9.07 5.97 9.77
C THR A 451 9.60 4.59 10.16
N MET A 452 8.83 3.54 9.93
CA MET A 452 9.24 2.15 10.08
C MET A 452 9.52 1.54 8.72
N TYR A 453 10.65 0.84 8.59
CA TYR A 453 11.01 0.06 7.42
C TYR A 453 10.99 -1.43 7.79
N VAL A 454 10.39 -2.26 6.95
CA VAL A 454 10.59 -3.71 7.06
C VAL A 454 11.93 -4.04 6.43
N SER A 455 12.78 -4.77 7.17
CA SER A 455 14.09 -5.16 6.69
C SER A 455 13.99 -6.14 5.52
N GLU A 456 14.93 -6.05 4.58
CA GLU A 456 15.08 -7.02 3.50
C GLU A 456 15.40 -8.43 4.00
N SER A 457 16.05 -8.53 5.17
CA SER A 457 16.36 -9.82 5.81
C SER A 457 15.12 -10.64 6.16
N VAL A 458 13.95 -10.01 6.21
CA VAL A 458 12.67 -10.66 6.49
C VAL A 458 12.12 -11.39 5.25
N GLY A 459 12.59 -11.04 4.05
CA GLY A 459 12.19 -11.70 2.80
C GLY A 459 10.70 -11.49 2.48
N THR A 460 10.03 -12.55 2.01
CA THR A 460 8.59 -12.55 1.66
C THR A 460 7.67 -12.85 2.86
N LYS A 461 8.23 -13.22 4.02
CA LYS A 461 7.44 -13.63 5.18
C LYS A 461 7.15 -12.43 6.06
N ARG A 462 5.89 -12.04 6.19
CA ARG A 462 5.48 -10.91 7.05
C ARG A 462 5.93 -11.13 8.50
N PRO A 463 6.66 -10.19 9.11
CA PRO A 463 6.93 -10.22 10.53
C PRO A 463 5.65 -9.87 11.28
N LEU A 464 5.46 -10.53 12.42
CA LEU A 464 4.30 -10.33 13.26
C LEU A 464 4.64 -9.49 14.48
N VAL A 465 3.87 -8.43 14.72
CA VAL A 465 3.98 -7.57 15.90
C VAL A 465 2.72 -7.73 16.73
N VAL A 466 2.86 -8.41 17.86
CA VAL A 466 1.77 -8.63 18.81
C VAL A 466 1.90 -7.68 19.99
N VAL A 467 0.79 -7.01 20.32
CA VAL A 467 0.72 -6.01 21.38
C VAL A 467 -0.41 -6.37 22.34
N GLU A 468 -0.12 -6.50 23.63
CA GLU A 468 -1.14 -6.75 24.66
C GLU A 468 -2.07 -5.55 24.84
N GLY A 469 -1.47 -4.35 24.82
CA GLY A 469 -2.18 -3.08 24.85
C GLY A 469 -2.60 -2.59 23.47
N GLY A 470 -2.88 -1.29 23.40
CA GLY A 470 -3.33 -0.65 22.17
C GLY A 470 -2.18 -0.32 21.22
N ILE A 471 -2.52 -0.17 19.94
CA ILE A 471 -1.63 0.34 18.90
C ILE A 471 -2.14 1.71 18.48
N TYR A 472 -1.33 2.75 18.68
CA TYR A 472 -1.70 4.13 18.44
C TYR A 472 -0.67 4.77 17.52
N LEU A 473 -1.01 4.94 16.26
CA LEU A 473 -0.19 5.57 15.24
C LEU A 473 -0.85 6.89 14.85
N SER A 474 -0.40 7.99 15.46
CA SER A 474 -0.91 9.34 15.18
C SER A 474 0.20 10.25 14.66
N ALA A 475 -0.18 11.23 13.82
CA ALA A 475 0.72 12.23 13.23
C ALA A 475 1.69 11.70 12.15
N PHE A 476 1.19 11.34 10.96
CA PHE A 476 2.01 11.14 9.76
C PHE A 476 3.03 10.00 9.87
N ASN A 477 2.66 8.92 10.56
CA ASN A 477 3.50 7.72 10.60
C ASN A 477 3.53 7.06 9.23
N ARG A 478 4.68 6.44 8.92
CA ARG A 478 4.88 5.68 7.70
C ARG A 478 5.38 4.29 8.03
N ILE A 479 4.76 3.28 7.44
CA ILE A 479 5.31 1.91 7.45
C ILE A 479 5.58 1.55 6.00
N ILE A 480 6.85 1.26 5.73
CA ILE A 480 7.36 1.03 4.38
C ILE A 480 7.68 -0.47 4.28
N PRO A 481 6.94 -1.22 3.44
CA PRO A 481 7.27 -2.60 3.13
C PRO A 481 8.68 -2.75 2.59
N ASN A 482 9.27 -3.92 2.76
CA ASN A 482 10.56 -4.21 2.15
C ASN A 482 10.42 -4.36 0.63
N SER A 483 11.53 -4.69 -0.03
CA SER A 483 11.52 -4.84 -1.47
C SER A 483 10.53 -5.93 -1.92
N TYR A 484 10.40 -7.04 -1.22
CA TYR A 484 9.43 -8.07 -1.59
C TYR A 484 7.94 -7.65 -1.51
N GLY A 485 7.64 -6.42 -1.07
CA GLY A 485 6.29 -5.94 -0.80
C GLY A 485 5.77 -6.43 0.56
N THR A 486 6.67 -7.02 1.36
CA THR A 486 6.36 -7.55 2.68
C THR A 486 6.23 -6.39 3.66
N GLY A 487 5.00 -6.09 4.06
CA GLY A 487 4.71 -5.22 5.20
C GLY A 487 4.72 -6.00 6.51
N VAL A 488 4.08 -5.44 7.54
CA VAL A 488 4.01 -6.02 8.88
C VAL A 488 2.58 -6.43 9.19
N ASP A 489 2.41 -7.51 9.95
CA ASP A 489 1.11 -7.85 10.52
C ASP A 489 1.08 -7.39 11.99
N PHE A 490 0.13 -6.50 12.31
CA PHE A 490 -0.07 -5.99 13.66
C PHE A 490 -1.29 -6.64 14.29
N ILE A 491 -1.13 -7.18 15.50
CA ILE A 491 -2.24 -7.71 16.29
C ILE A 491 -2.27 -7.01 17.64
N SER A 492 -3.40 -6.39 17.97
CA SER A 492 -3.65 -5.84 19.31
C SER A 492 -4.65 -6.71 20.07
N PHE A 493 -4.33 -7.01 21.32
CA PHE A 493 -5.18 -7.69 22.29
C PHE A 493 -5.89 -6.72 23.24
N ALA A 494 -5.81 -5.41 22.97
CA ALA A 494 -6.49 -4.42 23.78
C ALA A 494 -8.00 -4.73 23.88
N SER A 495 -8.50 -4.79 25.12
CA SER A 495 -9.85 -5.19 25.44
C SER A 495 -10.35 -4.46 26.68
N SER A 496 -11.66 -4.50 26.91
CA SER A 496 -12.27 -3.96 28.14
C SER A 496 -12.00 -4.84 29.37
N ASN A 497 -11.52 -6.07 29.15
CA ASN A 497 -11.26 -7.03 30.22
C ASN A 497 -9.78 -7.01 30.61
N ALA A 498 -9.51 -6.58 31.85
CA ALA A 498 -8.17 -6.55 32.43
C ALA A 498 -7.44 -7.90 32.40
N ASN A 499 -8.15 -9.02 32.56
CA ASN A 499 -7.55 -10.36 32.54
C ASN A 499 -7.08 -10.75 31.15
N CYS A 500 -7.81 -10.37 30.10
CA CYS A 500 -7.43 -10.67 28.72
C CYS A 500 -6.30 -9.78 28.21
N LEU A 501 -6.15 -8.58 28.78
CA LEU A 501 -4.98 -7.74 28.56
C LEU A 501 -3.71 -8.39 29.10
N THR A 502 -3.70 -8.84 30.35
CA THR A 502 -2.48 -9.23 31.07
C THR A 502 -2.16 -10.73 31.05
N THR A 503 -3.10 -11.58 30.65
CA THR A 503 -2.93 -13.05 30.69
C THR A 503 -2.89 -13.64 29.29
N PRO A 504 -1.73 -14.07 28.78
CA PRO A 504 -1.56 -14.64 27.45
C PRO A 504 -2.56 -15.75 27.07
N ALA A 505 -3.03 -16.51 28.07
CA ALA A 505 -4.00 -17.61 27.93
C ALA A 505 -5.42 -17.18 27.54
N CYS A 506 -5.77 -15.89 27.62
CA CYS A 506 -7.03 -15.41 27.05
C CYS A 506 -6.89 -15.32 25.52
N SER A 507 -6.99 -16.46 24.84
CA SER A 507 -6.98 -16.60 23.37
C SER A 507 -8.35 -17.00 22.82
N ASP A 508 -9.26 -17.47 23.67
CA ASP A 508 -10.49 -18.10 23.23
C ASP A 508 -11.59 -17.07 22.98
N ARG A 509 -11.99 -16.90 21.71
CA ARG A 509 -13.11 -16.03 21.28
C ARG A 509 -14.48 -16.62 21.64
N THR A 510 -14.51 -17.69 22.44
CA THR A 510 -15.73 -18.37 22.88
C THR A 510 -16.47 -17.59 23.96
N ASP A 511 -15.79 -16.75 24.74
CA ASP A 511 -16.45 -15.87 25.71
C ASP A 511 -17.07 -14.64 25.01
N GLN A 512 -18.34 -14.80 24.69
CA GLN A 512 -19.17 -13.78 24.06
C GLN A 512 -19.25 -12.48 24.88
N SER A 513 -19.09 -12.54 26.21
CA SER A 513 -19.12 -11.35 27.07
C SER A 513 -17.93 -10.45 26.80
N TYR A 514 -16.76 -11.03 26.55
CA TYR A 514 -15.55 -10.25 26.29
C TYR A 514 -15.58 -9.58 24.93
N LEU A 515 -16.06 -10.30 23.92
CA LEU A 515 -16.25 -9.74 22.58
C LEU A 515 -17.31 -8.62 22.60
N TYR A 516 -18.45 -8.86 23.28
CA TYR A 516 -19.53 -7.87 23.39
C TYR A 516 -19.08 -6.59 24.10
N ASN A 517 -18.39 -6.71 25.24
CA ASN A 517 -17.97 -5.54 26.02
C ASN A 517 -16.78 -4.81 25.37
N SER A 518 -15.95 -5.52 24.60
CA SER A 518 -14.73 -4.95 24.00
C SER A 518 -14.95 -4.36 22.61
N GLN A 519 -16.08 -4.63 21.95
CA GLN A 519 -16.36 -4.14 20.59
C GLN A 519 -16.28 -2.62 20.42
N GLY A 520 -16.38 -1.83 21.51
CA GLY A 520 -16.23 -0.37 21.50
C GLY A 520 -14.82 0.14 21.88
N VAL A 521 -13.94 -0.72 22.38
CA VAL A 521 -12.60 -0.35 22.85
C VAL A 521 -11.69 -0.10 21.65
N ALA A 522 -11.13 1.10 21.54
CA ALA A 522 -10.18 1.44 20.47
C ALA A 522 -8.84 0.73 20.69
N ALA A 523 -8.74 -0.50 20.19
CA ALA A 523 -7.54 -1.32 20.32
C ALA A 523 -6.45 -0.88 19.34
N ILE A 524 -6.85 -0.45 18.15
CA ILE A 524 -5.96 0.11 17.14
C ILE A 524 -6.51 1.46 16.72
N THR A 525 -5.68 2.49 16.74
CA THR A 525 -5.98 3.81 16.20
C THR A 525 -4.87 4.21 15.24
N ILE A 526 -5.23 4.50 14.00
CA ILE A 526 -4.32 4.99 12.97
C ILE A 526 -4.91 6.28 12.47
N ASP A 527 -4.18 7.39 12.61
CA ASP A 527 -4.63 8.71 12.22
C ASP A 527 -3.56 9.45 11.44
N ALA A 528 -3.99 10.13 10.37
CA ALA A 528 -3.16 10.87 9.43
C ALA A 528 -1.88 10.12 9.02
N SER A 529 -1.92 8.80 8.81
CA SER A 529 -0.73 7.96 8.62
C SER A 529 -0.80 7.09 7.35
N THR A 530 0.34 6.77 6.75
CA THR A 530 0.46 5.93 5.55
C THR A 530 1.16 4.63 5.88
N VAL A 531 0.40 3.57 6.09
CA VAL A 531 0.88 2.26 6.54
C VAL A 531 0.55 1.15 5.54
N THR A 532 0.59 1.52 4.26
CA THR A 532 0.25 0.66 3.12
C THR A 532 1.08 -0.62 3.11
N GLY A 533 0.44 -1.73 2.73
CA GLY A 533 1.07 -3.04 2.71
C GLY A 533 1.18 -3.71 4.08
N SER A 534 0.85 -3.05 5.20
CA SER A 534 0.73 -3.68 6.53
C SER A 534 -0.71 -4.08 6.83
N THR A 535 -0.91 -5.06 7.70
CA THR A 535 -2.23 -5.47 8.17
C THR A 535 -2.42 -5.13 9.65
N PHE A 536 -3.64 -4.80 10.05
CA PHE A 536 -3.99 -4.43 11.41
C PHE A 536 -5.20 -5.21 11.89
N TYR A 537 -5.00 -5.97 12.98
CA TYR A 537 -6.04 -6.80 13.56
C TYR A 537 -6.28 -6.47 15.04
N ALA A 538 -7.45 -5.91 15.35
CA ALA A 538 -7.92 -5.76 16.72
C ALA A 538 -8.66 -7.04 17.18
N TYR A 539 -7.99 -7.90 17.95
CA TYR A 539 -8.51 -9.23 18.27
C TYR A 539 -9.85 -9.19 19.03
N TYR A 540 -9.94 -8.36 20.08
CA TYR A 540 -11.15 -8.15 20.88
C TYR A 540 -11.81 -6.79 20.65
N GLY A 541 -11.04 -5.81 20.19
CA GLY A 541 -11.46 -4.42 20.15
C GLY A 541 -11.87 -3.93 18.76
N ARG A 542 -11.86 -2.61 18.65
CA ARG A 542 -12.15 -1.83 17.46
C ARG A 542 -10.88 -1.31 16.80
N VAL A 543 -10.88 -1.28 15.48
CA VAL A 543 -9.92 -0.47 14.70
C VAL A 543 -10.56 0.88 14.36
N ASN A 544 -9.90 1.96 14.74
CA ASN A 544 -10.24 3.34 14.40
C ASN A 544 -9.30 3.83 13.31
N LEU A 545 -9.84 4.18 12.14
CA LEU A 545 -9.10 4.85 11.07
C LEU A 545 -9.50 6.32 11.02
N GLY A 546 -8.54 7.20 11.28
CA GLY A 546 -8.66 8.65 11.29
C GLY A 546 -8.55 9.26 9.89
N ALA A 547 -8.68 10.58 9.83
CA ALA A 547 -8.60 11.33 8.58
C ALA A 547 -7.24 11.11 7.91
N PHE A 548 -7.19 11.17 6.58
CA PHE A 548 -5.94 11.10 5.80
C PHE A 548 -5.10 9.83 6.08
N THR A 549 -5.75 8.74 6.49
CA THR A 549 -5.10 7.46 6.74
C THR A 549 -5.20 6.56 5.52
N THR A 550 -4.07 5.98 5.11
CA THR A 550 -3.98 4.91 4.12
C THR A 550 -3.40 3.68 4.80
N THR A 551 -4.05 2.53 4.67
CA THR A 551 -3.66 1.28 5.34
C THR A 551 -3.93 0.08 4.44
N GLY A 552 -3.23 -1.03 4.69
CA GLY A 552 -3.49 -2.31 4.02
C GLY A 552 -4.68 -3.05 4.63
N GLY A 553 -4.56 -4.36 4.87
CA GLY A 553 -5.65 -5.17 5.44
C GLY A 553 -6.08 -4.71 6.84
N VAL A 554 -7.38 -4.64 7.10
CA VAL A 554 -7.92 -4.27 8.43
C VAL A 554 -8.95 -5.28 8.89
N SER A 555 -8.83 -5.67 10.17
CA SER A 555 -9.75 -6.57 10.83
C SER A 555 -9.97 -6.18 12.29
N GLY A 556 -11.17 -6.43 12.81
CA GLY A 556 -11.48 -6.19 14.22
C GLY A 556 -12.89 -6.60 14.60
N GLN A 557 -13.23 -6.62 15.90
CA GLN A 557 -14.62 -6.86 16.32
C GLN A 557 -15.57 -5.81 15.79
N SER A 558 -15.08 -4.58 15.68
CA SER A 558 -15.71 -3.51 14.92
C SER A 558 -14.65 -2.66 14.22
N VAL A 559 -15.07 -1.87 13.25
CA VAL A 559 -14.23 -0.86 12.59
C VAL A 559 -14.98 0.47 12.56
N PHE A 560 -14.27 1.54 12.88
CA PHE A 560 -14.75 2.91 12.77
C PHE A 560 -13.89 3.70 11.78
N LEU A 561 -14.52 4.14 10.69
CA LEU A 561 -13.94 5.06 9.73
C LEU A 561 -14.36 6.47 10.13
N ASN A 562 -13.41 7.29 10.56
CA ASN A 562 -13.63 8.68 10.94
C ASN A 562 -13.44 9.60 9.72
N ALA A 563 -14.04 10.80 9.76
CA ALA A 563 -14.19 11.72 8.63
C ALA A 563 -12.93 11.85 7.75
N ALA A 564 -13.11 11.84 6.42
CA ALA A 564 -12.04 11.93 5.42
C ALA A 564 -10.96 10.82 5.47
N SER A 565 -11.28 9.67 6.06
CA SER A 565 -10.50 8.44 5.86
C SER A 565 -10.75 7.86 4.46
N VAL A 566 -9.67 7.45 3.79
CA VAL A 566 -9.73 6.73 2.51
C VAL A 566 -9.06 5.37 2.71
N TYR A 567 -9.86 4.32 2.77
CA TYR A 567 -9.32 2.97 2.81
C TYR A 567 -9.13 2.44 1.39
N GLY A 568 -7.89 2.17 1.00
CA GLY A 568 -7.52 1.50 -0.24
C GLY A 568 -6.29 0.61 -0.02
N PRO A 569 -6.41 -0.72 -0.15
CA PRO A 569 -5.28 -1.65 -0.03
C PRO A 569 -4.28 -1.53 -1.20
#